data_AF-A0A1V6TAC4-F1
#
_entry.id   AF-A0A1V6TAC4-F1
#
_cell.length_a   1.000
_cell.length_b   1.000
_cell.length_c   1.000
_cell.angle_alpha   90.00
_cell.angle_beta   90.00
_cell.angle_gamma   90.00
#
_symmetry.space_group_name_H-M   'P 1'
#
loop_
_entity.id
_entity.type
_entity.pdbx_description
1 polymer ?
#
loop_
_entity_poly.entity_id
_entity_poly.type
_entity_poly.pdbx_seq_one_letter_code
_entity_poly.pdbx_strand_id
1 'polypeptide(L)'
;MTRAQGFTVLVSKDRASSLLAQMVLLNRILSEINDFNIKTATTTLTEEYKTKTIAALSEDLNTWLKNLPAHMHDTPSNLQSYASQGQGQLFVTLYLGYYHYGQMLFYRFLHEDVRGYTPRTHFYAQQCKEHAVRLCEIIYRSEEVPGCDVLYSMVGHVLVIASTVQIHTLLFGDEGSVR
;
A
#
# COMPACT_ATOMS: atom_id res chain seq x y z
N MET A 1 10.81 21.34 39.85
CA MET A 1 10.45 21.01 38.46
C MET A 1 11.61 20.25 37.84
N THR A 2 11.48 18.94 37.65
CA THR A 2 12.56 18.10 37.11
C THR A 2 11.96 17.15 36.07
N ARG A 3 12.21 17.48 34.80
CA ARG A 3 11.73 16.83 33.58
C ARG A 3 12.64 15.64 33.26
N ALA A 4 12.49 14.52 33.97
CA ALA A 4 13.33 13.34 33.78
C ALA A 4 12.63 12.01 34.10
N GLN A 5 11.35 11.88 33.77
CA GLN A 5 10.71 10.57 33.67
C GLN A 5 10.25 10.40 32.23
N GLY A 6 11.18 9.94 31.39
CA GLY A 6 10.85 9.38 30.09
C GLY A 6 9.88 8.22 30.31
N PHE A 7 8.77 8.25 29.59
CA PHE A 7 7.76 7.21 29.58
C PHE A 7 8.38 5.95 28.93
N THR A 8 9.15 5.17 29.70
CA THR A 8 9.52 3.80 29.33
C THR A 8 8.29 2.92 29.51
N VAL A 9 7.30 3.17 28.68
CA VAL A 9 6.18 2.24 28.58
C VAL A 9 6.67 1.01 27.84
N LEU A 10 6.69 -0.09 28.59
CA LEU A 10 6.75 -1.43 28.06
C LEU A 10 5.65 -1.54 27.01
N VAL A 11 6.03 -1.58 25.74
CA VAL A 11 5.11 -1.79 24.65
C VAL A 11 4.58 -3.21 24.79
N SER A 12 3.42 -3.35 25.44
CA SER A 12 2.66 -4.60 25.48
C SER A 12 2.61 -5.20 24.08
N LYS A 13 2.83 -6.52 23.99
CA LYS A 13 2.65 -7.34 22.78
C LYS A 13 1.30 -7.08 22.09
N ASP A 14 0.33 -6.59 22.87
CA ASP A 14 -1.04 -6.22 22.49
C ASP A 14 -1.12 -4.97 21.60
N ARG A 15 -0.16 -4.03 21.69
CA ARG A 15 -0.19 -2.81 20.87
C ARG A 15 0.16 -3.08 19.41
N ALA A 16 1.11 -3.98 19.14
CA ALA A 16 1.41 -4.43 17.78
C ALA A 16 0.21 -5.12 17.10
N SER A 17 -0.80 -5.53 17.88
CA SER A 17 -2.04 -6.16 17.43
C SER A 17 -3.18 -5.15 17.22
N SER A 18 -2.92 -3.84 17.19
CA SER A 18 -3.93 -2.82 16.88
C SER A 18 -3.76 -2.27 15.46
N LEU A 19 -4.88 -1.95 14.78
CA LEU A 19 -4.85 -1.33 13.46
C LEU A 19 -4.01 -0.04 13.45
N LEU A 20 -4.11 0.78 14.50
CA LEU A 20 -3.33 2.02 14.62
C LEU A 20 -1.82 1.77 14.68
N ALA A 21 -1.36 0.76 15.43
CA ALA A 21 0.05 0.44 15.44
C ALA A 21 0.53 -0.07 14.08
N GLN A 22 -0.31 -0.85 13.39
CA GLN A 22 -0.01 -1.30 12.04
C GLN A 22 0.06 -0.15 11.03
N MET A 23 -0.81 0.87 11.16
CA MET A 23 -0.70 2.10 10.37
C MET A 23 0.60 2.85 10.64
N VAL A 24 1.07 2.92 11.88
CA VAL A 24 2.35 3.56 12.22
C VAL A 24 3.53 2.80 11.58
N LEU A 25 3.50 1.46 11.62
CA LEU A 25 4.54 0.64 10.98
C LEU A 25 4.53 0.83 9.46
N LEU A 26 3.35 0.77 8.85
CA LEU A 26 3.19 0.96 7.41
C LEU A 26 3.60 2.38 6.96
N ASN A 27 3.35 3.41 7.77
CA ASN A 27 3.78 4.78 7.48
C ASN A 27 5.31 4.97 7.47
N ARG A 28 6.06 4.12 8.19
CA ARG A 28 7.53 4.14 8.08
C ARG A 28 7.98 3.71 6.69
N ILE A 29 7.36 2.66 6.16
CA ILE A 29 7.61 2.17 4.79
C ILE A 29 7.27 3.26 3.77
N LEU A 30 6.14 3.98 3.94
CA LEU A 30 5.81 5.13 3.08
C LEU A 30 6.91 6.20 3.10
N SER A 31 7.44 6.54 4.27
CA SER A 31 8.48 7.55 4.38
C SER A 31 9.70 7.18 3.54
N GLU A 32 10.10 5.91 3.57
CA GLU A 32 11.23 5.41 2.80
C GLU A 32 10.94 5.36 1.30
N ILE A 33 9.72 4.98 0.89
CA ILE A 33 9.26 5.04 -0.50
C ILE A 33 9.28 6.48 -1.02
N ASN A 34 8.77 7.44 -0.25
CA ASN A 34 8.76 8.85 -0.61
C ASN A 34 10.17 9.41 -0.75
N ASP A 35 11.05 9.12 0.21
CA ASP A 35 12.45 9.53 0.16
C ASP A 35 13.16 8.96 -1.08
N PHE A 36 12.91 7.69 -1.40
CA PHE A 36 13.44 7.06 -2.60
C PHE A 36 12.93 7.72 -3.89
N ASN A 37 11.62 7.97 -3.98
CA ASN A 37 11.00 8.62 -5.13
C ASN A 37 11.53 10.05 -5.33
N ILE A 38 11.66 10.83 -4.24
CA ILE A 38 12.23 12.19 -4.27
C ILE A 38 13.69 12.15 -4.72
N LYS A 39 14.51 11.27 -4.14
CA LYS A 39 15.92 11.13 -4.54
C LYS A 39 16.07 10.74 -6.00
N THR A 40 15.24 9.81 -6.48
CA THR A 40 15.26 9.37 -7.88
C THR A 40 14.83 10.48 -8.84
N ALA A 41 13.94 11.38 -8.43
CA ALA A 41 13.52 12.52 -9.23
C ALA A 41 14.52 13.69 -9.23
N THR A 42 15.29 13.85 -8.15
CA THR A 42 16.17 15.02 -7.93
C THR A 42 17.64 14.75 -8.18
N THR A 43 18.06 13.48 -8.19
CA THR A 43 19.47 13.09 -8.30
C THR A 43 19.67 11.92 -9.25
N THR A 44 20.84 11.87 -9.90
CA THR A 44 21.24 10.73 -10.72
C THR A 44 21.73 9.60 -9.83
N LEU A 45 20.85 8.65 -9.53
CA LEU A 45 21.19 7.43 -8.80
C LEU A 45 21.67 6.34 -9.77
N THR A 46 22.57 5.48 -9.31
CA THR A 46 23.00 4.30 -10.09
C THR A 46 21.87 3.28 -10.20
N GLU A 47 21.82 2.56 -11.33
CA GLU A 47 20.81 1.50 -11.53
C GLU A 47 20.92 0.37 -10.50
N GLU A 48 22.13 0.09 -10.03
CA GLU A 48 22.36 -0.86 -8.94
C GLU A 48 21.69 -0.40 -7.63
N TYR A 49 21.83 0.87 -7.27
CA TYR A 49 21.19 1.43 -6.08
C TYR A 49 19.67 1.37 -6.19
N LYS A 50 19.10 1.83 -7.31
CA LYS A 50 17.65 1.79 -7.56
C LYS A 50 17.11 0.37 -7.44
N THR A 51 17.78 -0.58 -8.10
CA THR A 51 17.40 -2.01 -8.06
C THR A 51 17.36 -2.54 -6.63
N LYS A 52 18.43 -2.32 -5.86
CA LYS A 52 18.51 -2.82 -4.48
C LYS A 52 17.46 -2.19 -3.58
N THR A 53 17.26 -0.87 -3.69
CA THR A 53 16.27 -0.15 -2.87
C THR A 53 14.85 -0.57 -3.20
N ILE A 54 14.49 -0.73 -4.47
CA ILE A 54 13.15 -1.19 -4.87
C ILE A 54 12.89 -2.61 -4.36
N ALA A 55 13.87 -3.51 -4.47
CA ALA A 55 13.74 -4.87 -3.95
C ALA A 55 13.57 -4.91 -2.42
N ALA A 56 14.32 -4.08 -1.69
CA ALA A 56 14.19 -3.97 -0.24
C ALA A 56 12.80 -3.44 0.17
N LEU A 57 12.36 -2.32 -0.40
CA LEU A 57 11.05 -1.72 -0.09
C LEU A 57 9.88 -2.64 -0.49
N SER A 58 10.03 -3.38 -1.59
CA SER A 58 9.06 -4.41 -1.99
C SER A 58 8.98 -5.53 -0.94
N GLU A 59 10.13 -5.98 -0.41
CA GLU A 59 10.14 -7.01 0.62
C GLU A 59 9.62 -6.50 1.96
N ASP A 60 9.83 -5.23 2.30
CA ASP A 60 9.28 -4.61 3.50
C ASP A 60 7.74 -4.56 3.46
N LEU A 61 7.15 -4.18 2.32
CA LEU A 61 5.69 -4.26 2.12
C LEU A 61 5.18 -5.70 2.25
N ASN A 62 5.86 -6.67 1.65
CA ASN A 62 5.48 -8.08 1.73
C ASN A 62 5.60 -8.62 3.16
N THR A 63 6.68 -8.29 3.84
CA THR A 63 6.96 -8.71 5.21
C THR A 63 5.94 -8.12 6.17
N TRP A 64 5.61 -6.84 5.99
CA TRP A 64 4.55 -6.20 6.77
C TRP A 64 3.22 -6.95 6.61
N LEU A 65 2.79 -7.22 5.37
CA LEU A 65 1.53 -7.93 5.11
C LEU A 65 1.54 -9.37 5.67
N LYS A 66 2.63 -10.12 5.50
CA LYS A 66 2.78 -11.51 5.99
C LYS A 66 2.77 -11.60 7.52
N ASN A 67 3.25 -10.57 8.20
CA ASN A 67 3.33 -10.54 9.67
C ASN A 67 2.05 -10.05 10.33
N LEU A 68 1.04 -9.63 9.55
CA LEU A 68 -0.26 -9.30 10.12
C LEU A 68 -0.92 -10.55 10.73
N PRO A 69 -1.61 -10.39 11.87
CA PRO A 69 -2.50 -11.44 12.35
C PRO A 69 -3.59 -11.78 11.33
N ALA A 70 -4.01 -13.05 11.27
CA ALA A 70 -5.03 -13.54 10.34
C ALA A 70 -6.31 -12.67 10.31
N HIS A 71 -6.75 -12.18 11.47
CA HIS A 71 -7.94 -11.33 11.61
C HIS A 71 -7.78 -9.91 11.06
N MET A 72 -6.55 -9.47 10.76
CA MET A 72 -6.26 -8.17 10.15
C MET A 72 -6.16 -8.21 8.64
N HIS A 73 -6.11 -9.38 8.01
CA HIS A 73 -5.99 -9.47 6.55
C HIS A 73 -7.21 -8.89 5.84
N ASP A 74 -7.00 -8.25 4.68
CA ASP A 74 -8.07 -7.78 3.80
C ASP A 74 -8.90 -8.94 3.26
N THR A 75 -9.97 -9.26 3.99
CA THR A 75 -10.99 -10.23 3.62
C THR A 75 -12.38 -9.66 3.94
N PRO A 76 -13.43 -10.07 3.21
CA PRO A 76 -14.80 -9.64 3.51
C PRO A 76 -15.22 -9.93 4.96
N SER A 77 -14.84 -11.10 5.48
CA SER A 77 -15.16 -11.50 6.87
C SER A 77 -14.48 -10.60 7.90
N ASN A 78 -13.21 -10.26 7.69
CA ASN A 78 -12.49 -9.38 8.62
C ASN A 78 -13.04 -7.95 8.56
N LEU A 79 -13.37 -7.45 7.37
CA LEU A 79 -14.01 -6.15 7.21
C LEU A 79 -15.33 -6.08 8.01
N GLN A 80 -16.22 -7.06 7.87
CA GLN A 80 -17.47 -7.13 8.63
C GLN A 80 -17.21 -7.23 10.15
N SER A 81 -16.23 -8.02 10.56
CA SER A 81 -15.84 -8.14 11.96
C SER A 81 -15.40 -6.80 12.54
N TYR A 82 -14.53 -6.05 11.85
CA TYR A 82 -14.11 -4.72 12.30
C TYR A 82 -15.24 -3.68 12.22
N ALA A 83 -16.12 -3.76 11.21
CA ALA A 83 -17.29 -2.91 11.09
C ALA A 83 -18.22 -3.05 12.30
N SER A 84 -18.52 -4.28 12.72
CA SER A 84 -19.36 -4.55 13.90
C SER A 84 -18.76 -4.03 15.22
N GLN A 85 -17.46 -3.76 15.24
CA GLN A 85 -16.72 -3.18 16.37
C GLN A 85 -16.53 -1.64 16.24
N GLY A 86 -17.12 -1.01 15.23
CA GLY A 86 -16.96 0.42 14.95
C GLY A 86 -15.57 0.80 14.41
N GLN A 87 -14.81 -0.15 13.88
CA GLN A 87 -13.45 0.03 13.37
C GLN A 87 -13.35 -0.20 11.85
N GLY A 88 -14.48 -0.35 11.14
CA GLY A 88 -14.52 -0.60 9.70
C GLY A 88 -13.75 0.44 8.89
N GLN A 89 -14.05 1.73 9.10
CA GLN A 89 -13.34 2.83 8.43
C GLN A 89 -11.81 2.78 8.65
N LEU A 90 -11.37 2.44 9.87
CA LEU A 90 -9.95 2.36 10.21
C LEU A 90 -9.26 1.19 9.48
N PHE A 91 -9.95 0.05 9.38
CA PHE A 91 -9.50 -1.10 8.62
C PHE A 91 -9.34 -0.77 7.13
N VAL A 92 -10.35 -0.13 6.53
CA VAL A 92 -10.29 0.31 5.13
C VAL A 92 -9.14 1.29 4.92
N THR A 93 -8.97 2.27 5.81
CA THR A 93 -7.89 3.27 5.74
C THR A 93 -6.51 2.61 5.76
N LEU A 94 -6.30 1.60 6.59
CA LEU A 94 -5.04 0.86 6.65
C LEU A 94 -4.69 0.26 5.28
N TYR A 95 -5.65 -0.39 4.64
CA TYR A 95 -5.45 -1.05 3.37
C TYR A 95 -5.40 -0.09 2.18
N LEU A 96 -6.14 1.02 2.21
CA LEU A 96 -5.95 2.11 1.25
C LEU A 96 -4.50 2.61 1.27
N GLY A 97 -3.92 2.78 2.46
CA GLY A 97 -2.50 3.10 2.61
C GLY A 97 -1.62 2.03 1.97
N TYR A 98 -1.80 0.77 2.32
CA TYR A 98 -0.97 -0.34 1.80
C TYR A 98 -0.99 -0.41 0.26
N TYR A 99 -2.18 -0.39 -0.33
CA TYR A 99 -2.34 -0.45 -1.79
C TYR A 99 -1.81 0.80 -2.48
N HIS A 100 -2.00 1.98 -1.89
CA HIS A 100 -1.45 3.21 -2.44
C HIS A 100 0.08 3.22 -2.41
N TYR A 101 0.70 2.74 -1.33
CA TYR A 101 2.16 2.76 -1.16
C TYR A 101 2.82 1.81 -2.16
N GLY A 102 2.21 0.65 -2.41
CA GLY A 102 2.61 -0.25 -3.49
C GLY A 102 2.55 0.42 -4.86
N GLN A 103 1.47 1.15 -5.17
CA GLN A 103 1.39 1.93 -6.40
C GLN A 103 2.51 2.97 -6.49
N MET A 104 2.77 3.73 -5.43
CA MET A 104 3.84 4.74 -5.40
C MET A 104 5.24 4.17 -5.64
N LEU A 105 5.50 2.94 -5.18
CA LEU A 105 6.78 2.26 -5.40
C LEU A 105 6.90 1.73 -6.83
N PHE A 106 5.82 1.19 -7.39
CA PHE A 106 5.86 0.42 -8.62
C PHE A 106 5.36 1.15 -9.88
N TYR A 107 4.75 2.33 -9.76
CA TYR A 107 4.09 3.03 -10.88
C TYR A 107 5.00 3.21 -12.10
N ARG A 108 6.28 3.50 -11.88
CA ARG A 108 7.27 3.70 -12.95
C ARG A 108 7.38 2.48 -13.88
N PHE A 109 7.19 1.28 -13.34
CA PHE A 109 7.36 0.05 -14.09
C PHE A 109 6.26 -0.19 -15.12
N LEU A 110 5.09 0.46 -14.97
CA LEU A 110 4.07 0.46 -16.02
C LEU A 110 4.63 0.99 -17.34
N HIS A 111 5.37 2.10 -17.28
CA HIS A 111 5.99 2.68 -18.46
C HIS A 111 7.24 1.92 -18.92
N GLU A 112 8.07 1.45 -17.97
CA GLU A 112 9.30 0.71 -18.29
C GLU A 112 8.99 -0.64 -18.97
N ASP A 113 7.96 -1.36 -18.53
CA ASP A 113 7.54 -2.64 -19.10
C ASP A 113 7.09 -2.49 -20.57
N VAL A 114 6.34 -1.42 -20.88
CA VAL A 114 5.91 -1.11 -22.25
C VAL A 114 7.09 -0.76 -23.17
N ARG A 115 8.13 -0.10 -22.65
CA ARG A 115 9.29 0.33 -23.45
C ARG A 115 10.34 -0.75 -23.67
N GLY A 116 10.42 -1.73 -22.77
CA GLY A 116 11.43 -2.76 -22.82
C GLY A 116 11.13 -3.84 -21.79
N TYR A 117 10.54 -4.93 -22.27
CA TYR A 117 10.24 -6.07 -21.43
C TYR A 117 11.52 -6.64 -20.80
N THR A 118 11.50 -6.75 -19.48
CA THR A 118 12.40 -7.60 -18.71
C THR A 118 11.56 -8.34 -17.67
N PRO A 119 11.96 -9.54 -17.22
CA PRO A 119 11.21 -10.24 -16.18
C PRO A 119 10.99 -9.40 -14.91
N ARG A 120 11.93 -8.51 -14.57
CA ARG A 120 11.84 -7.61 -13.42
C ARG A 120 10.86 -6.47 -13.64
N THR A 121 10.96 -5.76 -14.76
CA THR A 121 10.05 -4.64 -15.07
C THR A 121 8.62 -5.14 -15.16
N HIS A 122 8.42 -6.30 -15.81
CA HIS A 122 7.13 -6.95 -15.87
C HIS A 122 6.60 -7.35 -14.49
N PHE A 123 7.43 -7.97 -13.66
CA PHE A 123 7.03 -8.36 -12.30
C PHE A 123 6.52 -7.15 -11.50
N TYR A 124 7.27 -6.05 -11.46
CA TYR A 124 6.84 -4.87 -10.71
C TYR A 124 5.66 -4.13 -11.37
N ALA A 125 5.55 -4.15 -12.69
CA ALA A 125 4.37 -3.63 -13.37
C ALA A 125 3.10 -4.40 -12.96
N GLN A 126 3.17 -5.74 -12.86
CA GLN A 126 2.06 -6.55 -12.36
C GLN A 126 1.73 -6.26 -10.90
N GLN A 127 2.74 -6.09 -10.03
CA GLN A 127 2.50 -5.67 -8.65
C GLN A 127 1.74 -4.33 -8.59
N CYS A 128 2.12 -3.35 -9.42
CA CYS A 128 1.42 -2.06 -9.49
C CYS A 128 -0.06 -2.23 -9.86
N LYS A 129 -0.34 -3.06 -10.88
CA LYS A 129 -1.70 -3.38 -11.34
C LYS A 129 -2.53 -4.04 -10.25
N GLU A 130 -1.96 -5.05 -9.58
CA GLU A 130 -2.61 -5.75 -8.47
C GLU A 130 -2.97 -4.78 -7.34
N HIS A 131 -2.04 -3.94 -6.91
CA HIS A 131 -2.33 -2.92 -5.90
C HIS A 131 -3.45 -1.96 -6.32
N ALA A 132 -3.51 -1.55 -7.59
CA ALA A 132 -4.56 -0.68 -8.09
C ALA A 132 -5.94 -1.37 -8.12
N VAL A 133 -6.01 -2.63 -8.55
CA VAL A 133 -7.25 -3.43 -8.55
C VAL A 133 -7.76 -3.59 -7.12
N ARG A 134 -6.90 -4.06 -6.21
CA ARG A 134 -7.24 -4.26 -4.79
C ARG A 134 -7.69 -2.99 -4.09
N LEU A 135 -7.11 -1.84 -4.46
CA LEU A 135 -7.54 -0.53 -3.95
C LEU A 135 -8.98 -0.20 -4.34
N CYS A 136 -9.34 -0.41 -5.60
CA CYS A 136 -10.72 -0.18 -6.05
C CYS A 136 -11.67 -1.19 -5.40
N GLU A 137 -11.30 -2.46 -5.31
CA GLU A 137 -12.12 -3.50 -4.66
C GLU A 137 -12.43 -3.20 -3.19
N ILE A 138 -11.47 -2.67 -2.42
CA ILE A 138 -11.74 -2.33 -1.02
C ILE A 138 -12.62 -1.07 -0.89
N ILE A 139 -12.53 -0.12 -1.83
CA ILE A 139 -13.45 1.03 -1.87
C ILE A 139 -14.87 0.55 -2.11
N TYR A 140 -15.11 -0.28 -3.14
CA TYR A 140 -16.44 -0.81 -3.41
C TYR A 140 -17.01 -1.61 -2.23
N ARG A 141 -16.20 -2.50 -1.63
CA ARG A 141 -16.61 -3.24 -0.44
C ARG A 141 -16.89 -2.34 0.77
N SER A 142 -16.22 -1.20 0.88
CA SER A 142 -16.45 -0.25 1.98
C SER A 142 -17.80 0.45 1.88
N GLU A 143 -18.31 0.67 0.66
CA GLU A 143 -19.63 1.26 0.41
C GLU A 143 -20.77 0.26 0.68
N GLU A 144 -20.49 -1.05 0.53
CA GLU A 144 -21.46 -2.12 0.78
C GLU A 144 -21.63 -2.47 2.27
N VAL A 145 -20.64 -2.14 3.12
CA VAL A 145 -20.62 -2.51 4.54
C VAL A 145 -20.83 -1.26 5.42
N PRO A 146 -21.96 -1.16 6.15
CA PRO A 146 -22.23 0.00 7.00
C PRO A 146 -21.11 0.27 8.02
N GLY A 147 -20.68 1.53 8.11
CA GLY A 147 -19.62 1.96 9.04
C GLY A 147 -18.20 1.77 8.49
N CYS A 148 -18.06 1.43 7.21
CA CYS A 148 -16.77 1.34 6.52
C CYS A 148 -16.47 2.51 5.58
N ASP A 149 -17.44 3.41 5.34
CA ASP A 149 -17.33 4.51 4.39
C ASP A 149 -16.13 5.43 4.66
N VAL A 150 -15.34 5.73 3.63
CA VAL A 150 -14.11 6.53 3.71
C VAL A 150 -14.21 7.80 2.86
N LEU A 151 -15.11 8.70 3.25
CA LEU A 151 -15.53 9.87 2.46
C LEU A 151 -14.66 11.14 2.65
N TYR A 152 -13.34 11.01 2.69
CA TYR A 152 -12.41 12.15 2.83
C TYR A 152 -11.54 12.34 1.58
N SER A 153 -11.15 13.59 1.28
CA SER A 153 -10.55 13.98 -0.01
C SER A 153 -9.31 13.16 -0.42
N MET A 154 -8.51 12.70 0.53
CA MET A 154 -7.35 11.85 0.24
C MET A 154 -7.74 10.53 -0.44
N VAL A 155 -8.90 9.94 -0.12
CA VAL A 155 -9.37 8.73 -0.82
C VAL A 155 -9.63 9.03 -2.28
N GLY A 156 -10.22 10.19 -2.59
CA GLY A 156 -10.41 10.62 -3.98
C GLY A 156 -9.08 10.71 -4.74
N HIS A 157 -8.05 11.31 -4.15
CA HIS A 157 -6.73 11.39 -4.78
C HIS A 157 -6.13 10.00 -5.04
N VAL A 158 -6.20 9.11 -4.05
CA VAL A 158 -5.64 7.77 -4.15
C VAL A 158 -6.40 6.90 -5.16
N LEU A 159 -7.74 7.03 -5.22
CA LEU A 159 -8.57 6.35 -6.22
C LEU A 159 -8.28 6.83 -7.65
N VAL A 160 -8.04 8.14 -7.84
CA VAL A 160 -7.64 8.67 -9.15
C VAL A 160 -6.32 8.05 -9.61
N ILE A 161 -5.34 7.89 -8.71
CA ILE A 161 -4.07 7.23 -9.03
C ILE A 161 -4.28 5.75 -9.41
N ALA A 162 -5.12 5.01 -8.67
CA ALA A 162 -5.45 3.63 -9.05
C ALA A 162 -6.14 3.56 -10.42
N SER A 163 -7.02 4.53 -10.72
CA SER A 163 -7.70 4.62 -12.00
C SER A 163 -6.73 4.88 -13.15
N THR A 164 -5.64 5.65 -12.94
CA THR A 164 -4.63 5.86 -14.00
C THR A 164 -3.85 4.58 -14.30
N VAL A 165 -3.62 3.71 -13.30
CA VAL A 165 -3.04 2.37 -13.52
C VAL A 165 -3.98 1.49 -14.34
N GLN A 166 -5.28 1.51 -14.05
CA GLN A 166 -6.28 0.75 -14.81
C GLN A 166 -6.38 1.24 -16.25
N ILE A 167 -6.43 2.56 -16.47
CA ILE A 167 -6.42 3.15 -17.82
C ILE A 167 -5.13 2.78 -18.57
N HIS A 168 -3.97 2.86 -17.91
CA HIS A 168 -2.71 2.42 -18.51
C HIS A 168 -2.78 0.94 -18.92
N THR A 169 -3.34 0.09 -18.07
CA THR A 169 -3.49 -1.35 -18.35
C THR A 169 -4.46 -1.60 -19.50
N LEU A 170 -5.56 -0.84 -19.58
CA LEU A 170 -6.52 -0.94 -20.68
C LEU A 170 -5.90 -0.49 -22.02
N LEU A 171 -5.08 0.57 -22.01
CA LEU A 171 -4.52 1.15 -23.24
C LEU A 171 -3.26 0.43 -23.74
N PHE A 172 -2.48 -0.17 -22.84
CA PHE A 172 -1.15 -0.72 -23.15
C PHE A 172 -0.93 -2.16 -22.66
N GLY A 173 -1.93 -2.80 -22.06
CA GLY A 173 -1.85 -4.20 -21.66
C GLY A 173 -2.09 -5.12 -22.84
N ASP A 174 -1.34 -6.23 -22.90
CA ASP A 174 -1.62 -7.30 -23.86
C ASP A 174 -2.94 -8.00 -23.51
N GLU A 175 -3.79 -8.22 -24.51
CA GLU A 175 -5.11 -8.88 -24.40
C GLU A 175 -5.06 -10.32 -23.83
N GLY A 176 -3.86 -10.89 -23.65
CA GLY A 176 -3.65 -12.25 -23.14
C GLY A 176 -3.80 -12.44 -21.62
N SER A 177 -3.98 -11.36 -20.85
CA SER A 177 -4.09 -11.41 -19.37
C SER A 177 -5.47 -11.03 -18.82
N VAL A 178 -6.48 -10.81 -19.66
CA VAL A 178 -7.87 -10.69 -19.23
C VAL A 178 -8.54 -12.06 -19.33
N ARG A 179 -8.53 -12.81 -18.23
CA ARG A 179 -9.41 -13.96 -18.00
C ARG A 179 -9.88 -13.97 -16.56
#